data_AF-A0A841JJ79-F1
#
_entry.id   AF-A0A841JJ79-F1
#
_cell.length_a   1.000
_cell.length_b   1.000
_cell.length_c   1.000
_cell.angle_alpha   90.00
_cell.angle_beta   90.00
_cell.angle_gamma   90.00
#
_symmetry.space_group_name_H-M   'P 1'
#
loop_
_entity.id
_entity.type
_entity.pdbx_description
1 polymer ?
#
loop_
_entity_poly.entity_id
_entity_poly.type
_entity_poly.pdbx_seq_one_letter_code
_entity_poly.pdbx_strand_id
1 'polypeptide(L)'
;MKKSIIILNILMLWLLTGYNSHAQQVVGNYYTSFDGTKIYYEVKGNGFPVILVHGFSGTGEGWKKGQLYTDLLKCRLSGYHFRSAG
;
A
#
# COMPACT_ATOMS: atom_id res chain seq x y z
N MET A 1 -51.84 10.57 -12.14
CA MET A 1 -51.27 10.43 -10.78
C MET A 1 -50.56 9.09 -10.55
N LYS A 2 -51.21 7.93 -10.78
CA LYS A 2 -50.63 6.59 -10.55
C LYS A 2 -49.32 6.31 -11.32
N LYS A 3 -49.22 6.77 -12.58
CA LYS A 3 -48.01 6.61 -13.41
C LYS A 3 -46.78 7.36 -12.87
N SER A 4 -46.99 8.52 -12.25
CA SER A 4 -45.92 9.33 -11.65
C SER A 4 -45.35 8.65 -10.39
N ILE A 5 -46.21 8.00 -9.60
CA ILE A 5 -45.81 7.24 -8.42
C ILE A 5 -44.96 6.02 -8.80
N ILE A 6 -45.30 5.32 -9.88
CA ILE A 6 -44.53 4.16 -10.35
C ILE A 6 -43.12 4.57 -10.80
N ILE A 7 -43.00 5.70 -11.52
CA ILE A 7 -41.70 6.23 -11.97
C ILE A 7 -40.82 6.61 -10.77
N LEU A 8 -41.41 7.24 -9.74
CA LEU A 8 -40.68 7.61 -8.53
C LEU A 8 -40.16 6.37 -7.76
N ASN A 9 -40.93 5.28 -7.73
CA ASN A 9 -40.52 4.03 -7.08
C ASN A 9 -39.39 3.32 -7.84
N ILE A 10 -39.43 3.33 -9.18
CA ILE A 10 -38.35 2.76 -10.00
C ILE A 10 -37.06 3.56 -9.83
N LEU A 11 -37.15 4.89 -9.75
CA LEU A 11 -36.01 5.77 -9.48
C LEU A 11 -35.39 5.51 -8.10
N MET A 12 -36.24 5.33 -7.07
CA MET A 12 -35.80 4.96 -5.72
C MET A 12 -35.13 3.58 -5.68
N LEU A 13 -35.64 2.61 -6.45
CA LEU A 13 -35.06 1.27 -6.49
C LEU A 13 -33.68 1.25 -7.15
N TRP A 14 -33.46 2.08 -8.17
CA TRP A 14 -32.16 2.22 -8.84
C TRP A 14 -31.08 2.78 -7.90
N LEU A 15 -31.44 3.74 -7.04
CA LEU A 15 -30.53 4.34 -6.05
C LEU A 15 -30.04 3.35 -4.98
N LEU A 16 -30.75 2.24 -4.78
CA LEU A 16 -30.38 1.21 -3.78
C LEU A 16 -29.39 0.16 -4.32
N THR A 17 -29.22 0.05 -5.64
CA THR A 17 -28.45 -1.05 -6.28
C THR A 17 -26.98 -0.72 -6.55
N GLY A 18 -26.51 0.48 -6.19
CA GLY A 18 -25.20 1.01 -6.61
C GLY A 18 -23.99 0.75 -5.70
N TYR A 19 -24.09 -0.04 -4.63
CA TYR A 19 -22.99 -0.19 -3.67
C TYR A 19 -22.17 -1.46 -3.92
N ASN A 20 -21.40 -1.48 -5.01
CA ASN A 20 -20.26 -2.40 -5.10
C ASN A 20 -19.13 -1.82 -4.27
N SER A 21 -19.12 -2.14 -2.97
CA SER A 21 -18.00 -1.80 -2.08
C SER A 21 -16.77 -2.60 -2.50
N HIS A 22 -15.96 -2.06 -3.41
CA HIS A 22 -14.60 -2.51 -3.59
C HIS A 22 -13.85 -2.18 -2.29
N ALA A 23 -13.78 -3.16 -1.37
CA ALA A 23 -12.89 -3.09 -0.22
C ALA A 23 -11.49 -2.78 -0.75
N GLN A 24 -10.87 -1.76 -0.17
CA GLN A 24 -9.59 -1.20 -0.60
C GLN A 24 -8.58 -2.33 -0.80
N GLN A 25 -8.24 -2.64 -2.04
CA GLN A 25 -7.14 -3.57 -2.31
C GLN A 25 -5.92 -2.96 -1.65
N VAL A 26 -5.34 -3.67 -0.69
CA VAL A 26 -4.17 -3.19 0.03
C VAL A 26 -3.02 -3.14 -0.97
N VAL A 27 -2.74 -1.94 -1.48
CA VAL A 27 -1.72 -1.71 -2.50
C VAL A 27 -0.36 -1.73 -1.82
N GLY A 28 0.40 -2.81 -1.99
CA GLY A 28 1.74 -2.93 -1.40
C GLY A 28 2.26 -4.34 -1.28
N ASN A 29 3.55 -4.46 -0.96
CA ASN A 29 4.14 -5.77 -0.65
C ASN A 29 4.02 -6.04 0.85
N TYR A 30 3.68 -7.29 1.19
CA TYR A 30 3.57 -7.74 2.55
C TYR A 30 4.32 -9.06 2.74
N TYR A 31 5.00 -9.17 3.87
CA TYR A 31 5.53 -10.43 4.36
C TYR A 31 4.67 -10.89 5.52
N THR A 32 4.20 -12.13 5.48
CA THR A 32 3.51 -12.75 6.61
C THR A 32 4.55 -13.50 7.44
N SER A 33 4.75 -13.05 8.67
CA SER A 33 5.64 -13.68 9.65
C SER A 33 5.08 -15.03 10.12
N PHE A 34 5.92 -15.81 10.80
CA PHE A 34 5.59 -17.16 11.28
C PHE A 34 4.42 -17.19 12.28
N ASP A 35 4.13 -16.06 12.91
CA ASP A 35 3.04 -15.83 13.87
C ASP A 35 1.76 -15.26 13.22
N GLY A 36 1.76 -15.09 11.89
CA GLY A 36 0.65 -14.49 11.15
C GLY A 36 0.69 -12.97 11.05
N THR A 37 1.68 -12.30 11.67
CA THR A 37 1.83 -10.84 11.60
C THR A 37 2.16 -10.40 10.17
N LYS A 38 1.42 -9.43 9.63
CA LYS A 38 1.67 -8.84 8.31
C LYS A 38 2.61 -7.64 8.42
N ILE A 39 3.75 -7.73 7.77
CA ILE A 39 4.77 -6.67 7.71
C ILE A 39 4.74 -6.04 6.32
N TYR A 40 4.31 -4.79 6.24
CA TYR A 40 4.39 -4.02 5.00
C TYR A 40 5.85 -3.74 4.66
N TYR A 41 6.21 -3.87 3.38
CA TYR A 41 7.52 -3.41 2.94
C TYR A 41 7.58 -2.81 1.54
N GLU A 42 8.59 -1.97 1.33
CA GLU A 42 8.93 -1.41 0.02
C GLU A 42 10.26 -1.93 -0.50
N VAL A 43 10.32 -2.17 -1.81
CA VAL A 43 11.53 -2.63 -2.50
C VAL A 43 12.02 -1.59 -3.49
N LYS A 44 13.33 -1.31 -3.45
CA LYS A 44 14.03 -0.40 -4.36
C LYS A 44 15.43 -0.92 -4.68
N GLY A 45 15.84 -0.81 -5.95
CA GLY A 45 17.11 -1.37 -6.42
C GLY A 45 17.09 -2.89 -6.58
N ASN A 46 18.13 -3.44 -7.23
CA ASN A 46 18.17 -4.82 -7.73
C ASN A 46 19.48 -5.57 -7.40
N GLY A 47 20.17 -5.27 -6.30
CA GLY A 47 21.43 -5.95 -5.95
C GLY A 47 21.43 -6.74 -4.63
N PHE A 48 22.55 -6.86 -3.90
CA PHE A 48 22.68 -7.42 -2.53
C PHE A 48 21.67 -6.94 -1.47
N PRO A 49 20.96 -7.80 -0.76
CA PRO A 49 19.90 -7.34 0.12
C PRO A 49 20.37 -6.42 1.29
N VAL A 50 19.78 -5.22 1.44
CA VAL A 50 19.84 -4.39 2.67
C VAL A 50 18.42 -4.19 3.19
N ILE A 51 18.23 -4.36 4.50
CA ILE A 51 16.97 -4.06 5.18
C ILE A 51 17.16 -2.80 6.01
N LEU A 52 16.28 -1.81 5.85
CA LEU A 52 16.24 -0.64 6.73
C LEU A 52 15.00 -0.73 7.63
N VAL A 53 15.22 -0.58 8.94
CA VAL A 53 14.20 -0.68 9.99
C VAL A 53 14.18 0.64 10.73
N HIS A 54 13.05 1.34 10.75
CA HIS A 54 12.92 2.61 11.47
C HIS A 54 12.79 2.40 13.00
N GLY A 55 13.01 3.48 13.75
CA GLY A 55 12.78 3.49 15.19
C GLY A 55 11.29 3.57 15.57
N PHE A 56 11.03 3.56 16.88
CA PHE A 56 9.69 3.43 17.50
C PHE A 56 8.58 4.30 16.90
N SER A 57 8.83 5.59 16.65
CA SER A 57 7.83 6.54 16.11
C SER A 57 8.06 6.91 14.63
N GLY A 58 8.96 6.20 13.96
CA GLY A 58 9.31 6.44 12.55
C GLY A 58 8.38 5.73 11.58
N THR A 59 8.57 5.99 10.30
CA THR A 59 8.01 5.22 9.19
C THR A 59 9.07 5.03 8.11
N GLY A 60 8.82 4.17 7.12
CA GLY A 60 9.71 3.97 5.97
C GLY A 60 10.04 5.26 5.19
N GLU A 61 9.16 6.26 5.23
CA GLU A 61 9.39 7.59 4.63
C GLU A 61 10.59 8.33 5.23
N GLY A 62 10.95 8.03 6.49
CA GLY A 62 12.14 8.62 7.12
C GLY A 62 13.42 8.32 6.36
N TRP A 63 13.52 7.12 5.76
CA TRP A 63 14.70 6.72 4.98
C TRP A 63 14.82 7.50 3.68
N LYS A 64 13.71 7.77 2.99
CA LYS A 64 13.72 8.44 1.68
C LYS A 64 14.27 9.88 1.74
N LYS A 65 14.30 10.48 2.93
CA LYS A 65 14.83 11.84 3.18
C LYS A 65 16.32 11.84 3.55
N GLY A 66 16.89 10.69 3.91
CA GLY A 66 18.26 10.59 4.38
C GLY A 66 19.27 10.37 3.25
N GLN A 67 20.47 10.93 3.41
CA GLN A 67 21.59 10.74 2.47
C GLN A 67 21.92 9.25 2.26
N LEU A 68 21.81 8.43 3.32
CA LEU A 68 22.04 6.99 3.27
C LEU A 68 21.20 6.30 2.18
N TYR A 69 19.92 6.65 2.06
CA TYR A 69 19.05 6.02 1.07
C TYR A 69 19.48 6.37 -0.36
N THR A 70 19.85 7.63 -0.59
CA THR A 70 20.40 8.08 -1.87
C THR A 70 21.72 7.38 -2.20
N ASP A 71 22.60 7.24 -1.21
CA ASP A 71 23.91 6.59 -1.39
C ASP A 71 23.75 5.10 -1.70
N LEU A 72 22.84 4.39 -1.01
CA LEU A 72 22.54 2.98 -1.29
C LEU A 72 21.97 2.78 -2.69
N LEU A 73 21.13 3.69 -3.18
CA LEU A 73 20.63 3.63 -4.55
C LEU A 73 21.70 3.98 -5.60
N LYS A 74 22.62 4.87 -5.26
CA LYS A 74 23.71 5.31 -6.14
C LYS A 74 24.85 4.30 -6.21
N CYS A 75 25.06 3.51 -5.15
CA CYS A 75 26.06 2.45 -5.08
C CYS A 75 25.66 1.25 -5.96
N ARG A 76 25.56 1.49 -7.28
CA ARG A 76 25.31 0.49 -8.33
C ARG A 76 26.41 -0.58 -8.43
N LEU A 77 27.56 -0.40 -7.76
CA LEU A 77 28.79 -1.19 -7.95
C LEU A 77 29.06 -2.27 -6.90
N SER A 78 28.25 -2.35 -5.87
CA SER A 78 28.14 -3.54 -5.03
C SER A 78 26.66 -3.63 -4.85
N GLY A 79 25.97 -4.39 -5.72
CA GLY A 79 24.53 -4.24 -5.84
C GLY A 79 23.85 -4.27 -4.47
N TYR A 80 22.74 -3.55 -4.23
CA TYR A 80 21.87 -3.82 -3.09
C TYR A 80 20.33 -3.97 -3.39
N HIS A 81 19.57 -4.88 -2.74
CA HIS A 81 18.11 -5.17 -2.85
C HIS A 81 17.42 -4.71 -1.56
N PHE A 82 16.67 -3.63 -1.64
CA PHE A 82 16.14 -2.99 -0.45
C PHE A 82 14.82 -3.60 0.03
N ARG A 83 14.62 -3.75 1.34
CA ARG A 83 13.30 -3.93 1.97
C ARG A 83 13.14 -2.92 3.12
N SER A 84 12.22 -1.96 3.00
CA SER A 84 11.82 -1.07 4.10
C SER A 84 10.64 -1.69 4.82
N ALA A 85 10.76 -2.13 6.07
CA ALA A 85 9.58 -2.43 6.89
C ALA A 85 9.02 -1.11 7.46
N GLY A 86 7.71 -0.91 7.37
CA GLY A 86 6.99 0.23 7.95
C GLY A 86 6.32 -0.09 9.29
#